data_AF-A0A9J6CMF7-F1
#
_entry.id   AF-A0A9J6CMF7-F1
#
_cell.length_a   1.000
_cell.length_b   1.000
_cell.length_c   1.000
_cell.angle_alpha   90.00
_cell.angle_beta   90.00
_cell.angle_gamma   90.00
#
_symmetry.space_group_name_H-M   'P 1'
#
loop_
_entity.id
_entity.type
_entity.pdbx_description
1 polymer ?
#
loop_
_entity_poly.entity_id
_entity_poly.type
_entity_poly.pdbx_seq_one_letter_code
_entity_poly.pdbx_strand_id
1 'polypeptide(L)'
;MGPKKKGGSSVIDGVDTAGMSREQLEAFCIKLRNELEREREERNFFQIERDKLRTFWEITRKQYEDSQAVIRNKEREVEMAQEMADLETKNVMQQMKHLQYENQSKIGDMRAEMMTQLKLAQEDHAIQEKELFNDKRELKKICRERDEFNELQIQQIKMKHCEHLSIEREKFQNELKEMANLHERRLQEYMENSEIRHRMEMSEVEERKNNQIRQLIDAHEKAFGEMKNYYNDITLNNLALISSIKEQMEEMRRQTERNEKQMADAHTAQNRSITEPVKDNQAETNELRKKLENYQRDKISMQKLQKRYDAQRKQMENLKLELDAKSLHCEKITEERDELKQKFEDAILDVQQRSSLKSAMLERKLSFLEKETEQRESLLGEVLKVSNISIEPTAISVRIEKLLSQKNEKIQDLRYELAKVGKAYDDLLEIYKAKMIKFGIPIEEVGMMPFNQPRKSVSSMSRMKH
;
A
#
# COMPACT_ATOMS: atom_id res chain seq x y z
N MET A 1 10.62 118.57 -151.64
CA MET A 1 9.17 118.86 -151.75
C MET A 1 8.42 117.75 -151.03
N GLY A 2 7.56 118.09 -150.05
CA GLY A 2 6.70 117.11 -149.36
C GLY A 2 5.65 116.47 -150.29
N PRO A 3 4.80 115.55 -149.78
CA PRO A 3 3.57 115.99 -149.11
C PRO A 3 3.08 115.11 -147.92
N LYS A 4 1.93 115.54 -147.37
CA LYS A 4 1.24 115.22 -146.10
C LYS A 4 0.30 114.00 -146.14
N LYS A 5 0.12 113.38 -144.96
CA LYS A 5 -1.02 112.61 -144.37
C LYS A 5 -2.32 112.41 -145.18
N LYS A 6 -2.88 111.17 -145.10
CA LYS A 6 -4.25 110.89 -144.57
C LYS A 6 -4.53 109.37 -144.34
N GLY A 7 -4.98 109.03 -143.13
CA GLY A 7 -5.91 107.91 -142.80
C GLY A 7 -5.33 106.51 -142.60
N GLY A 8 -5.16 106.07 -141.34
CA GLY A 8 -4.61 104.75 -140.97
C GLY A 8 -5.61 103.59 -141.01
N SER A 9 -5.08 102.39 -141.23
CA SER A 9 -5.78 101.10 -141.13
C SER A 9 -6.03 100.71 -139.67
N SER A 10 -7.17 100.08 -139.40
CA SER A 10 -7.56 99.65 -138.06
C SER A 10 -7.11 98.19 -137.85
N VAL A 11 -6.06 97.97 -137.09
CA VAL A 11 -5.63 96.62 -136.71
C VAL A 11 -6.27 96.28 -135.36
N ILE A 12 -7.06 95.21 -135.31
CA ILE A 12 -7.69 94.70 -134.08
C ILE A 12 -7.24 93.24 -133.92
N ASP A 13 -6.61 92.95 -132.78
CA ASP A 13 -6.05 91.64 -132.41
C ASP A 13 -5.10 91.02 -133.45
N GLY A 14 -4.14 91.83 -133.93
CA GLY A 14 -3.08 91.37 -134.85
C GLY A 14 -3.50 91.17 -136.32
N VAL A 15 -4.75 91.45 -136.68
CA VAL A 15 -5.30 91.28 -138.05
C VAL A 15 -5.68 92.64 -138.67
N ASP A 16 -5.25 92.90 -139.91
CA ASP A 16 -5.54 94.14 -140.66
C ASP A 16 -6.95 94.11 -141.26
N THR A 17 -7.86 94.91 -140.71
CA THR A 17 -9.30 94.89 -141.05
C THR A 17 -9.66 95.75 -142.25
N ALA A 18 -8.70 96.47 -142.85
CA ALA A 18 -8.96 97.45 -143.91
C ALA A 18 -9.35 96.87 -145.28
N GLY A 19 -9.15 95.56 -145.51
CA GLY A 19 -9.44 94.87 -146.77
C GLY A 19 -10.51 93.75 -146.68
N MET A 20 -11.15 93.58 -145.53
CA MET A 20 -12.13 92.51 -145.32
C MET A 20 -13.52 92.91 -145.81
N SER A 21 -14.22 92.00 -146.49
CA SER A 21 -15.63 92.18 -146.84
C SER A 21 -16.51 92.16 -145.57
N ARG A 22 -17.71 92.74 -145.63
CA ARG A 22 -18.64 92.82 -144.48
C ARG A 22 -18.85 91.47 -143.78
N GLU A 23 -19.00 90.39 -144.56
CA GLU A 23 -19.19 89.03 -144.05
C GLU A 23 -17.95 88.50 -143.30
N GLN A 24 -16.74 88.87 -143.76
CA GLN A 24 -15.48 88.49 -143.10
C GLN A 24 -15.25 89.26 -141.80
N LEU A 25 -15.66 90.53 -141.73
CA LEU A 25 -15.64 91.31 -140.49
C LEU A 25 -16.68 90.79 -139.48
N GLU A 26 -17.88 90.43 -139.93
CA GLU A 26 -18.90 89.79 -139.07
C GLU A 26 -18.39 88.46 -138.50
N ALA A 27 -17.75 87.61 -139.32
CA ALA A 27 -17.13 86.37 -138.86
C ALA A 27 -15.96 86.59 -137.88
N PHE A 28 -15.14 87.63 -138.08
CA PHE A 28 -14.05 87.98 -137.17
C PHE A 28 -14.57 88.54 -135.84
N CYS A 29 -15.61 89.37 -135.86
CA CYS A 29 -16.30 89.82 -134.65
C CYS A 29 -16.93 88.66 -133.87
N ILE A 30 -17.49 87.66 -134.55
CA ILE A 30 -18.01 86.44 -133.90
C ILE A 30 -16.87 85.64 -133.26
N LYS A 31 -15.73 85.48 -133.94
CA LYS A 31 -14.55 84.80 -133.37
C LYS A 31 -14.02 85.50 -132.13
N LEU A 32 -13.77 86.81 -132.18
CA LEU A 32 -13.31 87.59 -131.03
C LEU A 32 -14.32 87.56 -129.88
N ARG A 33 -15.62 87.56 -130.18
CA ARG A 33 -16.66 87.41 -129.17
C ARG A 33 -16.62 86.02 -128.52
N ASN A 34 -16.45 84.96 -129.32
CA ASN A 34 -16.33 83.59 -128.80
C ASN A 34 -15.06 83.40 -127.98
N GLU A 35 -13.94 84.01 -128.38
CA GLU A 35 -12.69 84.00 -127.60
C GLU A 35 -12.85 84.79 -126.30
N LEU A 36 -13.50 85.95 -126.32
CA LEU A 36 -13.84 86.71 -125.11
C LEU A 36 -14.77 85.91 -124.18
N GLU A 37 -15.77 85.22 -124.73
CA GLU A 37 -16.67 84.35 -123.96
C GLU A 37 -15.91 83.17 -123.35
N ARG A 38 -15.01 82.54 -124.12
CA ARG A 38 -14.13 81.47 -123.62
C ARG A 38 -13.18 81.95 -122.52
N GLU A 39 -12.51 83.09 -122.70
CA GLU A 39 -11.64 83.65 -121.65
C GLU A 39 -12.42 84.04 -120.39
N ARG A 40 -13.68 84.48 -120.53
CA ARG A 40 -14.57 84.73 -119.40
C ARG A 40 -14.95 83.43 -118.68
N GLU A 41 -15.26 82.37 -119.43
CA GLU A 41 -15.54 81.04 -118.87
C GLU A 41 -14.31 80.46 -118.16
N GLU A 42 -13.13 80.55 -118.76
CA GLU A 42 -11.87 80.09 -118.16
C GLU A 42 -11.54 80.89 -116.89
N ARG A 43 -11.68 82.23 -116.91
CA ARG A 43 -11.50 83.06 -115.71
C ARG A 43 -12.49 82.68 -114.61
N ASN A 44 -13.75 82.45 -114.96
CA ASN A 44 -14.79 82.04 -114.02
C ASN A 44 -14.45 80.67 -113.42
N PHE A 45 -14.06 79.70 -114.25
CA PHE A 45 -13.62 78.37 -113.82
C PHE A 45 -12.44 78.46 -112.84
N PHE A 46 -11.37 79.19 -113.19
CA PHE A 46 -10.23 79.36 -112.31
C PHE A 46 -10.57 80.11 -111.02
N GLN A 47 -11.52 81.04 -111.05
CA GLN A 47 -12.00 81.73 -109.86
C GLN A 47 -12.74 80.77 -108.93
N ILE A 48 -13.64 79.94 -109.46
CA ILE A 48 -14.34 78.90 -108.71
C ILE A 48 -13.35 77.89 -108.13
N GLU A 49 -12.40 77.40 -108.92
CA GLU A 49 -11.40 76.43 -108.45
C GLU A 49 -10.49 77.03 -107.37
N ARG A 50 -10.06 78.29 -107.51
CA ARG A 50 -9.32 79.01 -106.47
C ARG A 50 -10.12 79.13 -105.18
N ASP A 51 -11.40 79.49 -105.29
CA ASP A 51 -12.27 79.66 -104.12
C ASP A 51 -12.55 78.29 -103.46
N LYS A 52 -12.75 77.22 -104.24
CA LYS A 52 -12.81 75.83 -103.73
C LYS A 52 -11.53 75.43 -103.01
N LEU A 53 -10.36 75.63 -103.62
CA LEU A 53 -9.07 75.34 -103.00
C LEU A 53 -8.87 76.11 -101.71
N ARG A 54 -9.30 77.38 -101.66
CA ARG A 54 -9.28 78.19 -100.45
C ARG A 54 -10.19 77.60 -99.37
N THR A 55 -11.41 77.21 -99.71
CA THR A 55 -12.31 76.55 -98.73
C THR A 55 -11.75 75.23 -98.22
N PHE A 56 -11.19 74.38 -99.09
CA PHE A 56 -10.53 73.15 -98.67
C PHE A 56 -9.34 73.41 -97.78
N TRP A 57 -8.53 74.43 -98.09
CA TRP A 57 -7.40 74.82 -97.25
C TRP A 57 -7.87 75.32 -95.89
N GLU A 58 -8.89 76.18 -95.83
CA GLU A 58 -9.46 76.67 -94.56
C GLU A 58 -10.07 75.54 -93.73
N ILE A 59 -10.81 74.61 -94.34
CA ILE A 59 -11.37 73.42 -93.67
C ILE A 59 -10.26 72.52 -93.14
N THR A 60 -9.28 72.17 -93.98
CA THR A 60 -8.18 71.27 -93.60
C THR A 60 -7.31 71.89 -92.52
N ARG A 61 -7.04 73.19 -92.61
CA ARG A 61 -6.35 73.95 -91.57
C ARG A 61 -7.13 73.92 -90.26
N LYS A 62 -8.43 74.18 -90.29
CA LYS A 62 -9.29 74.11 -89.09
C LYS A 62 -9.31 72.71 -88.50
N GLN A 63 -9.47 71.66 -89.31
CA GLN A 63 -9.42 70.27 -88.87
C GLN A 63 -8.07 69.90 -88.24
N TYR A 64 -6.97 70.42 -88.79
CA TYR A 64 -5.64 70.26 -88.22
C TYR A 64 -5.50 70.97 -86.86
N GLU A 65 -5.96 72.23 -86.77
CA GLU A 65 -5.96 73.00 -85.53
C GLU A 65 -6.84 72.32 -84.45
N ASP A 66 -8.02 71.81 -84.82
CA ASP A 66 -8.92 71.05 -83.95
C ASP A 66 -8.28 69.73 -83.49
N SER A 67 -7.65 68.99 -84.41
CA SER A 67 -6.94 67.74 -84.08
C SER A 67 -5.77 67.98 -83.14
N GLN A 68 -4.99 69.05 -83.37
CA GLN A 68 -3.94 69.46 -82.44
C GLN A 68 -4.49 69.83 -81.06
N ALA A 69 -5.62 70.52 -81.00
CA ALA A 69 -6.26 70.86 -79.72
C ALA A 69 -6.72 69.60 -78.97
N VAL A 70 -7.27 68.60 -79.68
CA VAL A 70 -7.62 67.30 -79.09
C VAL A 70 -6.40 66.57 -78.56
N ILE A 71 -5.29 66.54 -79.31
CA ILE A 71 -4.03 65.92 -78.87
C ILE A 71 -3.53 66.58 -77.59
N ARG A 72 -3.46 67.92 -77.54
CA ARG A 72 -3.02 68.65 -76.34
C ARG A 72 -3.92 68.40 -75.14
N ASN A 73 -5.23 68.29 -75.35
CA ASN A 73 -6.16 67.94 -74.26
C ASN A 73 -5.93 66.51 -73.77
N LYS A 74 -5.68 65.56 -74.67
CA LYS A 74 -5.37 64.17 -74.30
C LYS A 74 -4.02 64.02 -73.61
N GLU A 75 -3.00 64.77 -74.02
CA GLU A 75 -1.71 64.82 -73.32
C GLU A 75 -1.90 65.31 -71.88
N ARG A 76 -2.68 66.39 -71.66
CA ARG A 76 -3.02 66.86 -70.31
C ARG A 76 -3.82 65.85 -69.50
N GLU A 77 -4.77 65.15 -70.11
CA GLU A 77 -5.52 64.08 -69.42
C GLU A 77 -4.59 62.94 -68.98
N VAL A 78 -3.62 62.57 -69.81
CA VAL A 78 -2.60 61.57 -69.47
C VAL A 78 -1.70 62.06 -68.33
N GLU A 79 -1.24 63.30 -68.37
CA GLU A 79 -0.44 63.91 -67.29
C GLU A 79 -1.22 63.90 -65.97
N MET A 80 -2.47 64.37 -65.96
CA MET A 80 -3.32 64.35 -64.75
C MET A 80 -3.54 62.92 -64.23
N ALA A 81 -3.76 61.95 -65.12
CA ALA A 81 -3.93 60.55 -64.71
C ALA A 81 -2.64 59.97 -64.11
N GLN A 82 -1.47 60.32 -64.64
CA GLN A 82 -0.17 59.93 -64.08
C GLN A 82 0.06 60.56 -62.70
N GLU A 83 -0.21 61.86 -62.54
CA GLU A 83 -0.11 62.55 -61.25
C GLU A 83 -1.03 61.90 -60.19
N MET A 84 -2.26 61.55 -60.58
CA MET A 84 -3.19 60.84 -59.68
C MET A 84 -2.68 59.45 -59.31
N ALA A 85 -2.17 58.68 -60.26
CA ALA A 85 -1.58 57.36 -60.00
C ALA A 85 -0.34 57.44 -59.08
N ASP A 86 0.49 58.46 -59.25
CA ASP A 86 1.65 58.72 -58.40
C ASP A 86 1.24 59.07 -56.97
N LEU A 87 0.19 59.89 -56.80
CA LEU A 87 -0.38 60.21 -55.50
C LEU A 87 -0.99 58.98 -54.82
N GLU A 88 -1.74 58.16 -55.55
CA GLU A 88 -2.28 56.90 -55.04
C GLU A 88 -1.17 55.95 -54.61
N THR A 89 -0.12 55.80 -55.43
CA THR A 89 1.05 54.97 -55.11
C THR A 89 1.75 55.45 -53.84
N LYS A 90 1.92 56.76 -53.66
CA LYS A 90 2.48 57.34 -52.43
C LYS A 90 1.59 57.07 -51.21
N ASN A 91 0.28 57.21 -51.35
CA ASN A 91 -0.67 56.95 -50.27
C ASN A 91 -0.65 55.47 -49.86
N VAL A 92 -0.69 54.54 -50.82
CA VAL A 92 -0.61 53.10 -50.56
C VAL A 92 0.73 52.75 -49.90
N MET A 93 1.84 53.33 -50.37
CA MET A 93 3.16 53.11 -49.77
C MET A 93 3.23 53.61 -48.32
N GLN A 94 2.63 54.77 -48.02
CA GLN A 94 2.56 55.28 -46.65
C GLN A 94 1.69 54.39 -45.75
N GLN A 95 0.53 53.95 -46.24
CA GLN A 95 -0.34 53.01 -45.51
C GLN A 95 0.40 51.69 -45.21
N MET A 96 1.14 51.16 -46.18
CA MET A 96 1.95 49.95 -45.99
C MET A 96 3.04 50.15 -44.93
N LYS A 97 3.74 51.30 -44.94
CA LYS A 97 4.75 51.63 -43.91
C LYS A 97 4.13 51.75 -42.52
N HIS A 98 2.98 52.42 -42.40
CA HIS A 98 2.27 52.51 -41.13
C HIS A 98 1.83 51.14 -40.61
N LEU A 99 1.26 50.30 -41.47
CA LEU A 99 0.84 48.95 -41.10
C LEU A 99 2.02 48.08 -40.67
N GLN A 100 3.16 48.17 -41.36
CA GLN A 100 4.39 47.46 -40.97
C GLN A 100 4.90 47.91 -39.60
N TYR A 101 4.94 49.22 -39.35
CA TYR A 101 5.35 49.77 -38.06
C TYR A 101 4.40 49.35 -36.93
N GLU A 102 3.08 49.44 -37.17
CA GLU A 102 2.06 49.04 -36.21
C GLU A 102 2.17 47.54 -35.88
N ASN A 103 2.33 46.68 -36.89
CA ASN A 103 2.54 45.25 -36.69
C ASN A 103 3.82 44.97 -35.91
N GLN A 104 4.92 45.66 -36.22
CA GLN A 104 6.18 45.48 -35.50
C GLN A 104 6.09 45.95 -34.05
N SER A 105 5.37 47.05 -33.79
CA SER A 105 5.08 47.53 -32.44
C SER A 105 4.25 46.52 -31.66
N LYS A 106 3.14 46.03 -32.24
CA LYS A 106 2.27 45.02 -31.61
C LYS A 106 3.02 43.73 -31.29
N ILE A 107 3.90 43.27 -32.19
CA ILE A 107 4.75 42.11 -31.93
C ILE A 107 5.73 42.39 -30.78
N GLY A 108 6.28 43.60 -30.70
CA GLY A 108 7.13 44.03 -29.59
C GLY A 108 6.39 44.01 -28.25
N ASP A 109 5.19 44.60 -28.22
CA ASP A 109 4.34 44.66 -27.02
C ASP A 109 3.93 43.26 -26.57
N MET A 110 3.48 42.40 -27.48
CA MET A 110 3.11 41.01 -27.18
C MET A 110 4.31 40.22 -26.64
N ARG A 111 5.51 40.40 -27.19
CA ARG A 111 6.73 39.75 -26.67
C ARG A 111 7.07 40.24 -25.26
N ALA A 112 6.92 41.53 -24.99
CA ALA A 112 7.15 42.09 -23.66
C ALA A 112 6.15 41.52 -22.65
N GLU A 113 4.85 41.48 -23.00
CA GLU A 113 3.79 40.88 -22.18
C GLU A 113 4.02 39.38 -21.92
N MET A 114 4.40 38.61 -22.93
CA MET A 114 4.71 37.18 -22.75
C MET A 114 5.93 37.00 -21.83
N MET A 115 6.94 37.86 -21.93
CA MET A 115 8.13 37.78 -21.10
C MET A 115 7.83 38.15 -19.64
N THR A 116 6.96 39.12 -19.38
CA THR A 116 6.52 39.45 -18.01
C THR A 116 5.66 38.34 -17.42
N GLN A 117 4.71 37.79 -18.19
CA GLN A 117 3.91 36.64 -17.75
C GLN A 117 4.77 35.42 -17.42
N LEU A 118 5.78 35.12 -18.26
CA LEU A 118 6.72 34.03 -17.99
C LEU A 118 7.50 34.24 -16.70
N LYS A 119 7.97 35.47 -16.44
CA LYS A 119 8.68 35.80 -15.19
C LYS A 119 7.79 35.65 -13.96
N LEU A 120 6.55 36.16 -14.03
CA LEU A 120 5.59 36.02 -12.94
C LEU A 120 5.30 34.54 -12.65
N ALA A 121 5.08 33.73 -13.69
CA ALA A 121 4.89 32.28 -13.51
C ALA A 121 6.12 31.59 -12.90
N GLN A 122 7.33 31.99 -13.29
CA GLN A 122 8.57 31.47 -12.70
C GLN A 122 8.71 31.86 -11.21
N GLU A 123 8.40 33.11 -10.87
CA GLU A 123 8.41 33.59 -9.48
C GLU A 123 7.38 32.87 -8.62
N ASP A 124 6.14 32.70 -9.12
CA ASP A 124 5.09 31.95 -8.44
C ASP A 124 5.49 30.48 -8.20
N HIS A 125 6.07 29.82 -9.20
CA HIS A 125 6.57 28.46 -9.06
C HIS A 125 7.71 28.37 -8.02
N ALA A 126 8.62 29.35 -7.99
CA ALA A 126 9.70 29.38 -7.01
C ALA A 126 9.18 29.57 -5.57
N ILE A 127 8.11 30.37 -5.40
CA ILE A 127 7.44 30.54 -4.11
C ILE A 127 6.78 29.22 -3.68
N GLN A 128 6.02 28.58 -4.57
CA GLN A 128 5.37 27.29 -4.30
C GLN A 128 6.40 26.20 -3.94
N GLU A 129 7.53 26.13 -4.65
CA GLU A 129 8.59 25.18 -4.34
C GLU A 129 9.17 25.39 -2.93
N LYS A 130 9.38 26.66 -2.55
CA LYS A 130 9.86 27.03 -1.22
C LYS A 130 8.85 26.68 -0.12
N GLU A 131 7.56 26.92 -0.36
CA GLU A 131 6.49 26.51 0.55
C GLU A 131 6.45 25.00 0.73
N LEU A 132 6.46 24.23 -0.36
CA LEU A 132 6.51 22.76 -0.33
C LEU A 132 7.74 22.24 0.42
N PHE A 133 8.89 22.90 0.27
CA PHE A 133 10.10 22.53 1.01
C PHE A 133 9.95 22.77 2.52
N ASN A 134 9.33 23.89 2.91
CA ASN A 134 9.03 24.20 4.31
C ASN A 134 8.03 23.21 4.89
N ASP A 135 6.94 22.93 4.19
CA ASP A 135 5.92 21.96 4.60
C ASP A 135 6.53 20.56 4.77
N LYS A 136 7.38 20.14 3.84
CA LYS A 136 8.11 18.87 3.94
C LYS A 136 9.01 18.83 5.17
N ARG A 137 9.67 19.94 5.52
CA ARG A 137 10.53 20.02 6.71
C ARG A 137 9.70 19.97 7.99
N GLU A 138 8.57 20.65 8.03
CA GLU A 138 7.65 20.67 9.16
C GLU A 138 6.99 19.30 9.38
N LEU A 139 6.49 18.67 8.32
CA LEU A 139 5.96 17.31 8.37
C LEU A 139 6.99 16.31 8.89
N LYS A 140 8.26 16.41 8.44
CA LYS A 140 9.34 15.57 8.98
C LYS A 140 9.58 15.79 10.48
N LYS A 141 9.44 17.04 10.96
CA LYS A 141 9.58 17.35 12.38
C LYS A 141 8.41 16.73 13.17
N ILE A 142 7.18 16.89 12.70
CA ILE A 142 5.98 16.31 13.32
C ILE A 142 6.06 14.78 13.36
N CYS A 143 6.52 14.14 12.30
CA CYS A 143 6.73 12.68 12.29
C CYS A 143 7.72 12.25 13.37
N ARG A 144 8.87 12.94 13.50
CA ARG A 144 9.86 12.62 14.55
C ARG A 144 9.30 12.82 15.95
N GLU A 145 8.63 13.94 16.20
CA GLU A 145 8.00 14.22 17.50
C GLU A 145 6.94 13.15 17.84
N ARG A 146 6.17 12.70 16.85
CA ARG A 146 5.19 11.62 17.02
C ARG A 146 5.86 10.28 17.30
N ASP A 147 6.96 9.95 16.62
CA ASP A 147 7.71 8.71 16.84
C ASP A 147 8.33 8.68 18.25
N GLU A 148 8.96 9.78 18.68
CA GLU A 148 9.49 9.95 20.04
C GLU A 148 8.38 9.82 21.10
N PHE A 149 7.23 10.45 20.85
CA PHE A 149 6.07 10.34 21.75
C PHE A 149 5.54 8.90 21.84
N ASN A 150 5.45 8.19 20.72
CA ASN A 150 5.03 6.79 20.69
C ASN A 150 6.02 5.89 21.44
N GLU A 151 7.33 6.12 21.28
CA GLU A 151 8.36 5.39 22.03
C GLU A 151 8.22 5.62 23.54
N LEU A 152 8.00 6.86 23.97
CA LEU A 152 7.75 7.19 25.38
C LEU A 152 6.49 6.49 25.92
N GLN A 153 5.40 6.44 25.14
CA GLN A 153 4.20 5.69 25.54
C GLN A 153 4.48 4.19 25.69
N ILE A 154 5.22 3.58 24.75
CA ILE A 154 5.60 2.16 24.81
C ILE A 154 6.46 1.91 26.06
N GLN A 155 7.43 2.79 26.35
CA GLN A 155 8.24 2.69 27.56
C GLN A 155 7.40 2.78 28.83
N GLN A 156 6.43 3.71 28.88
CA GLN A 156 5.54 3.87 30.02
C GLN A 156 4.65 2.63 30.24
N ILE A 157 4.12 2.04 29.16
CA ILE A 157 3.34 0.80 29.24
C ILE A 157 4.21 -0.36 29.75
N LYS A 158 5.45 -0.49 29.24
CA LYS A 158 6.39 -1.51 29.70
C LYS A 158 6.73 -1.35 31.18
N MET A 159 6.98 -0.12 31.65
CA MET A 159 7.23 0.16 33.07
C MET A 159 6.05 -0.24 33.95
N LYS A 160 4.82 0.16 33.59
CA LYS A 160 3.61 -0.25 34.31
C LYS A 160 3.45 -1.77 34.32
N HIS A 161 3.71 -2.45 33.21
CA HIS A 161 3.63 -3.90 33.15
C HIS A 161 4.69 -4.58 34.04
N CYS A 162 5.92 -4.08 34.07
CA CYS A 162 6.96 -4.55 34.97
C CYS A 162 6.59 -4.36 36.45
N GLU A 163 5.99 -3.21 36.80
CA GLU A 163 5.48 -2.95 38.15
C GLU A 163 4.39 -3.96 38.54
N HIS A 164 3.40 -4.18 37.68
CA HIS A 164 2.35 -5.18 37.90
C HIS A 164 2.92 -6.60 38.05
N LEU A 165 3.86 -7.00 37.19
CA LEU A 165 4.53 -8.29 37.29
C LEU A 165 5.32 -8.43 38.60
N SER A 166 5.96 -7.36 39.07
CA SER A 166 6.67 -7.36 40.35
C SER A 166 5.72 -7.57 41.52
N ILE A 167 4.60 -6.84 41.53
CA ILE A 167 3.57 -6.96 42.58
C ILE A 167 2.99 -8.40 42.60
N GLU A 168 2.64 -8.96 41.45
CA GLU A 168 2.12 -10.34 41.38
C GLU A 168 3.16 -11.37 41.81
N ARG A 169 4.43 -11.20 41.41
CA ARG A 169 5.52 -12.07 41.89
C ARG A 169 5.69 -12.00 43.40
N GLU A 170 5.61 -10.81 43.99
CA GLU A 170 5.70 -10.62 45.44
C GLU A 170 4.53 -11.30 46.17
N LYS A 171 3.31 -11.15 45.67
CA LYS A 171 2.12 -11.86 46.20
C LYS A 171 2.34 -13.37 46.19
N PHE A 172 2.72 -13.95 45.06
CA PHE A 172 2.97 -15.40 44.98
C PHE A 172 4.11 -15.86 45.89
N GLN A 173 5.17 -15.07 46.02
CA GLN A 173 6.25 -15.38 46.97
C GLN A 173 5.75 -15.38 48.42
N ASN A 174 4.89 -14.44 48.80
CA ASN A 174 4.33 -14.37 50.14
C ASN A 174 3.37 -15.54 50.38
N GLU A 175 2.48 -15.87 49.44
CA GLU A 175 1.59 -17.03 49.53
C GLU A 175 2.38 -18.35 49.66
N LEU A 176 3.46 -18.52 48.89
CA LEU A 176 4.34 -19.68 48.99
C LEU A 176 5.02 -19.78 50.37
N LYS A 177 5.49 -18.65 50.92
CA LYS A 177 6.08 -18.60 52.27
C LYS A 177 5.04 -18.95 53.34
N GLU A 178 3.83 -18.40 53.25
CA GLU A 178 2.75 -18.68 54.19
C GLU A 178 2.35 -20.16 54.16
N MET A 179 2.22 -20.74 52.96
CA MET A 179 1.92 -22.16 52.78
C MET A 179 3.05 -23.06 53.31
N ALA A 180 4.31 -22.73 53.05
CA ALA A 180 5.44 -23.46 53.60
C ALA A 180 5.43 -23.42 55.14
N ASN A 181 5.26 -22.24 55.73
CA ASN A 181 5.18 -22.06 57.18
C ASN A 181 3.98 -22.79 57.80
N LEU A 182 2.86 -22.89 57.10
CA LEU A 182 1.69 -23.65 57.55
C LEU A 182 1.99 -25.15 57.58
N HIS A 183 2.60 -25.69 56.53
CA HIS A 183 2.95 -27.11 56.45
C HIS A 183 4.06 -27.50 57.43
N GLU A 184 5.03 -26.62 57.65
CA GLU A 184 6.09 -26.84 58.64
C GLU A 184 5.52 -26.86 60.06
N ARG A 185 4.62 -25.93 60.40
CA ARG A 185 3.90 -25.97 61.69
C ARG A 185 3.09 -27.25 61.88
N ARG A 186 2.33 -27.67 60.87
CA ARG A 186 1.56 -28.93 60.94
C ARG A 186 2.46 -30.15 61.13
N LEU A 187 3.64 -30.16 60.51
CA LEU A 187 4.60 -31.24 60.67
C LEU A 187 5.16 -31.25 62.10
N GLN A 188 5.52 -30.09 62.66
CA GLN A 188 5.97 -29.97 64.05
C GLN A 188 4.90 -30.45 65.03
N GLU A 189 3.65 -29.99 64.88
CA GLU A 189 2.53 -30.45 65.70
C GLU A 189 2.34 -31.97 65.62
N TYR A 190 2.48 -32.56 64.43
CA TYR A 190 2.38 -34.02 64.26
C TYR A 190 3.52 -34.76 64.97
N MET A 191 4.76 -34.26 64.86
CA MET A 191 5.91 -34.84 65.56
C MET A 191 5.73 -34.77 67.08
N GLU A 192 5.38 -33.60 67.62
CA GLU A 192 5.14 -33.42 69.05
C GLU A 192 4.03 -34.33 69.57
N ASN A 193 2.91 -34.43 68.86
CA ASN A 193 1.81 -35.32 69.21
C ASN A 193 2.24 -36.80 69.19
N SER A 194 3.05 -37.19 68.20
CA SER A 194 3.60 -38.55 68.11
C SER A 194 4.56 -38.85 69.27
N GLU A 195 5.41 -37.90 69.64
CA GLU A 195 6.34 -38.04 70.77
C GLU A 195 5.60 -38.11 72.11
N ILE A 196 4.55 -37.31 72.30
CA ILE A 196 3.69 -37.38 73.50
C ILE A 196 3.02 -38.75 73.58
N ARG A 197 2.45 -39.24 72.47
CA ARG A 197 1.82 -40.57 72.42
C ARG A 197 2.82 -41.66 72.74
N HIS A 198 4.01 -41.62 72.15
CA HIS A 198 5.05 -42.60 72.43
C HIS A 198 5.51 -42.57 73.90
N ARG A 199 5.70 -41.38 74.48
CA ARG A 199 6.03 -41.24 75.92
C ARG A 199 4.92 -41.80 76.82
N MET A 200 3.66 -41.55 76.47
CA MET A 200 2.51 -42.09 77.20
C MET A 200 2.49 -43.62 77.15
N GLU A 201 2.63 -44.20 75.96
CA GLU A 201 2.70 -45.67 75.76
C GLU A 201 3.86 -46.29 76.56
N MET A 202 5.04 -45.64 76.56
CA MET A 202 6.19 -46.08 77.36
C MET A 202 5.90 -46.04 78.86
N SER A 203 5.30 -44.95 79.36
CA SER A 203 4.92 -44.83 80.78
C SER A 203 3.89 -45.89 81.18
N GLU A 204 2.90 -46.19 80.33
CA GLU A 204 1.92 -47.25 80.60
C GLU A 204 2.56 -48.63 80.66
N VAL A 205 3.55 -48.90 79.79
CA VAL A 205 4.32 -50.16 79.83
C VAL A 205 5.16 -50.22 81.10
N GLU A 206 5.85 -49.15 81.46
CA GLU A 206 6.64 -49.06 82.69
C GLU A 206 5.77 -49.28 83.93
N GLU A 207 4.60 -48.65 84.01
CA GLU A 207 3.68 -48.83 85.14
C GLU A 207 3.19 -50.28 85.22
N ARG A 208 2.78 -50.88 84.09
CA ARG A 208 2.39 -52.29 84.04
C ARG A 208 3.53 -53.20 84.50
N LYS A 209 4.77 -52.94 84.09
CA LYS A 209 5.94 -53.73 84.51
C LYS A 209 6.29 -53.54 85.97
N ASN A 210 6.21 -52.31 86.48
CA ASN A 210 6.41 -52.02 87.90
C ASN A 210 5.34 -52.69 88.77
N ASN A 211 4.09 -52.73 88.32
CA ASN A 211 3.02 -53.47 89.00
C ASN A 211 3.30 -54.98 89.00
N GLN A 212 3.77 -55.57 87.89
CA GLN A 212 4.19 -56.98 87.84
C GLN A 212 5.36 -57.26 88.79
N ILE A 213 6.36 -56.38 88.87
CA ILE A 213 7.48 -56.48 89.80
C ILE A 213 6.98 -56.45 91.25
N ARG A 214 6.09 -55.51 91.60
CA ARG A 214 5.50 -55.44 92.95
C ARG A 214 4.74 -56.72 93.30
N GLN A 215 3.87 -57.20 92.42
CA GLN A 215 3.16 -58.47 92.63
C GLN A 215 4.11 -59.65 92.84
N LEU A 216 5.23 -59.69 92.10
CA LEU A 216 6.24 -60.73 92.25
C LEU A 216 6.97 -60.62 93.59
N ILE A 217 7.31 -59.40 94.04
CA ILE A 217 7.89 -59.15 95.36
C ILE A 217 6.93 -59.61 96.46
N ASP A 218 5.66 -59.21 96.40
CA ASP A 218 4.65 -59.59 97.40
C ASP A 218 4.46 -61.11 97.44
N ALA A 219 4.44 -61.77 96.27
CA ALA A 219 4.36 -63.22 96.18
C ALA A 219 5.60 -63.91 96.77
N HIS A 220 6.80 -63.38 96.50
CA HIS A 220 8.04 -63.89 97.10
C HIS A 220 8.08 -63.67 98.61
N GLU A 221 7.65 -62.52 99.11
CA GLU A 221 7.60 -62.21 100.54
C GLU A 221 6.61 -63.14 101.26
N LYS A 222 5.45 -63.39 100.64
CA LYS A 222 4.47 -64.37 101.13
C LYS A 222 5.05 -65.78 101.15
N ALA A 223 5.64 -66.24 100.05
CA ALA A 223 6.25 -67.58 99.97
C ALA A 223 7.41 -67.73 100.97
N PHE A 224 8.22 -66.69 101.16
CA PHE A 224 9.29 -66.66 102.15
C PHE A 224 8.73 -66.70 103.58
N GLY A 225 7.64 -65.97 103.86
CA GLY A 225 6.91 -66.04 105.12
C GLY A 225 6.33 -67.43 105.39
N GLU A 226 5.70 -68.05 104.40
CA GLU A 226 5.19 -69.43 104.48
C GLU A 226 6.33 -70.43 104.73
N MET A 227 7.46 -70.29 104.03
CA MET A 227 8.65 -71.12 104.22
C MET A 227 9.24 -70.93 105.62
N LYS A 228 9.33 -69.69 106.10
CA LYS A 228 9.78 -69.37 107.46
C LYS A 228 8.86 -69.98 108.51
N ASN A 229 7.54 -69.90 108.31
CA ASN A 229 6.55 -70.52 109.18
C ASN A 229 6.67 -72.04 109.14
N TYR A 230 6.83 -72.66 107.97
CA TYR A 230 7.06 -74.10 107.83
C TYR A 230 8.31 -74.57 108.57
N TYR A 231 9.44 -73.86 108.46
CA TYR A 231 10.64 -74.19 109.22
C TYR A 231 10.51 -73.88 110.72
N ASN A 232 9.77 -72.83 111.10
CA ASN A 232 9.43 -72.55 112.50
C ASN A 232 8.55 -73.65 113.08
N ASP A 233 7.58 -74.17 112.33
CA ASP A 233 6.71 -75.27 112.73
C ASP A 233 7.50 -76.57 112.81
N ILE A 234 8.39 -76.85 111.84
CA ILE A 234 9.32 -77.97 111.94
C ILE A 234 10.23 -77.80 113.14
N THR A 235 10.77 -76.61 113.43
CA THR A 235 11.65 -76.43 114.59
C THR A 235 10.89 -76.52 115.90
N LEU A 236 9.65 -76.03 115.98
CA LEU A 236 8.76 -76.21 117.14
C LEU A 236 8.38 -77.67 117.32
N ASN A 237 8.05 -78.37 116.24
CA ASN A 237 7.73 -79.80 116.27
C ASN A 237 8.97 -80.63 116.57
N ASN A 238 10.14 -80.26 116.04
CA ASN A 238 11.42 -80.85 116.40
C ASN A 238 11.80 -80.51 117.84
N LEU A 239 11.47 -79.34 118.39
CA LEU A 239 11.65 -79.00 119.80
C LEU A 239 10.71 -79.82 120.70
N ALA A 240 9.46 -80.02 120.28
CA ALA A 240 8.49 -80.88 120.96
C ALA A 240 8.94 -82.34 120.90
N LEU A 241 9.41 -82.80 119.75
CA LEU A 241 10.02 -84.11 119.54
C LEU A 241 11.32 -84.23 120.33
N ILE A 242 12.17 -83.19 120.41
CA ILE A 242 13.38 -83.17 121.24
C ILE A 242 12.99 -83.21 122.72
N SER A 243 11.91 -82.55 123.16
CA SER A 243 11.41 -82.67 124.53
C SER A 243 10.89 -84.07 124.82
N SER A 244 10.12 -84.66 123.89
CA SER A 244 9.67 -86.06 123.95
C SER A 244 10.84 -87.05 123.93
N ILE A 245 11.84 -86.82 123.09
CA ILE A 245 13.06 -87.61 123.01
C ILE A 245 13.96 -87.31 124.21
N LYS A 246 13.89 -86.15 124.85
CA LYS A 246 14.58 -85.85 126.13
C LYS A 246 13.97 -86.66 127.28
N GLU A 247 12.65 -86.76 127.31
CA GLU A 247 11.90 -87.62 128.24
C GLU A 247 12.24 -89.11 127.98
N GLN A 248 12.32 -89.52 126.70
CA GLN A 248 12.81 -90.85 126.32
C GLN A 248 14.33 -91.02 126.48
N MET A 249 15.12 -89.94 126.48
CA MET A 249 16.57 -89.94 126.72
C MET A 249 16.89 -89.98 128.21
N GLU A 250 15.97 -89.63 129.11
CA GLU A 250 16.09 -89.94 130.54
C GLU A 250 15.98 -91.46 130.76
N GLU A 251 15.11 -92.13 129.99
CA GLU A 251 14.95 -93.60 129.92
C GLU A 251 16.10 -94.30 129.15
N MET A 252 16.57 -93.71 128.04
CA MET A 252 17.65 -94.22 127.17
C MET A 252 19.07 -93.76 127.58
N ARG A 253 19.23 -92.81 128.51
CA ARG A 253 20.53 -92.45 129.14
C ARG A 253 21.18 -93.65 129.82
N ARG A 254 20.35 -94.63 130.21
CA ARG A 254 20.77 -95.89 130.78
C ARG A 254 21.28 -96.90 129.73
N GLN A 255 21.10 -96.62 128.43
CA GLN A 255 21.32 -97.59 127.35
C GLN A 255 22.23 -97.08 126.20
N THR A 256 22.53 -95.79 126.08
CA THR A 256 23.35 -95.26 124.98
C THR A 256 24.54 -94.42 125.44
N GLU A 257 25.34 -95.00 126.34
CA GLU A 257 26.73 -94.59 126.60
C GLU A 257 27.72 -95.34 125.67
N ARG A 258 27.22 -95.94 124.59
CA ARG A 258 27.97 -96.94 123.81
C ARG A 258 28.18 -96.70 122.32
N ASN A 259 27.60 -95.71 121.66
CA ASN A 259 27.91 -95.48 120.24
C ASN A 259 27.86 -94.00 119.88
N GLU A 260 29.00 -93.35 120.14
CA GLU A 260 29.58 -92.20 119.45
C GLU A 260 28.97 -91.94 118.05
N LYS A 261 28.60 -90.72 117.65
CA LYS A 261 29.43 -89.51 117.55
C LYS A 261 30.67 -89.66 116.66
N GLN A 262 30.47 -89.92 115.37
CA GLN A 262 31.31 -89.43 114.27
C GLN A 262 30.39 -89.02 113.11
N MET A 263 30.09 -87.72 113.01
CA MET A 263 30.69 -86.79 112.03
C MET A 263 30.21 -87.14 110.61
N ALA A 264 29.23 -86.41 110.05
CA ALA A 264 29.45 -85.06 109.52
C ALA A 264 30.70 -85.03 108.64
N ASP A 265 30.52 -85.16 107.32
CA ASP A 265 31.32 -84.47 106.30
C ASP A 265 30.79 -84.76 104.89
N ALA A 266 30.23 -83.74 104.25
CA ALA A 266 30.30 -83.51 102.79
C ALA A 266 29.60 -82.18 102.44
N HIS A 267 30.10 -81.10 103.01
CA HIS A 267 29.90 -79.78 102.43
C HIS A 267 30.68 -79.73 101.09
N THR A 268 30.14 -79.04 100.09
CA THR A 268 30.90 -78.36 99.02
C THR A 268 31.76 -79.20 98.06
N ALA A 269 31.17 -79.71 96.96
CA ALA A 269 31.95 -80.01 95.75
C ALA A 269 31.13 -80.17 94.44
N GLN A 270 30.07 -79.39 94.19
CA GLN A 270 29.39 -79.46 92.88
C GLN A 270 28.88 -78.11 92.38
N ASN A 271 29.81 -77.20 92.06
CA ASN A 271 29.45 -76.03 91.24
C ASN A 271 30.61 -75.46 90.41
N ARG A 272 31.31 -76.32 89.67
CA ARG A 272 32.19 -75.91 88.57
C ARG A 272 32.23 -76.96 87.46
N SER A 273 31.25 -76.95 86.54
CA SER A 273 31.44 -77.62 85.23
C SER A 273 30.53 -77.13 84.08
N ILE A 274 29.94 -75.92 84.11
CA ILE A 274 28.96 -75.50 83.06
C ILE A 274 29.23 -74.10 82.46
N THR A 275 30.20 -73.34 82.97
CA THR A 275 30.32 -71.90 82.65
C THR A 275 31.11 -71.57 81.38
N GLU A 276 31.83 -72.53 80.80
CA GLU A 276 32.71 -72.34 79.63
C GLU A 276 32.05 -72.65 78.28
N PRO A 277 31.27 -73.75 78.10
CA PRO A 277 30.65 -74.06 76.80
C PRO A 277 29.47 -73.15 76.39
N VAL A 278 28.97 -72.30 77.30
CA VAL A 278 27.86 -71.37 77.03
C VAL A 278 28.33 -70.08 76.34
N LYS A 279 29.58 -69.66 76.54
CA LYS A 279 30.11 -68.40 75.98
C LYS A 279 30.48 -68.50 74.50
N ASP A 280 31.02 -69.64 74.07
CA ASP A 280 31.47 -69.83 72.68
C ASP A 280 30.28 -69.94 71.71
N ASN A 281 29.22 -70.64 72.10
CA ASN A 281 27.98 -70.75 71.31
C ASN A 281 27.23 -69.40 71.19
N GLN A 282 27.40 -68.49 72.15
CA GLN A 282 26.83 -67.14 72.11
C GLN A 282 27.57 -66.18 71.16
N ALA A 283 28.88 -66.39 70.98
CA ALA A 283 29.67 -65.59 70.03
C ALA A 283 29.32 -65.93 68.57
N GLU A 284 29.18 -67.22 68.26
CA GLU A 284 28.86 -67.70 66.89
C GLU A 284 27.43 -67.30 66.45
N THR A 285 26.46 -67.38 67.36
CA THR A 285 25.08 -66.93 67.08
C THR A 285 24.98 -65.42 66.85
N ASN A 286 25.82 -64.60 67.51
CA ASN A 286 25.86 -63.16 67.29
C ASN A 286 26.49 -62.77 65.95
N GLU A 287 27.50 -63.52 65.48
CA GLU A 287 28.14 -63.27 64.19
C GLU A 287 27.22 -63.60 63.01
N LEU A 288 26.49 -64.72 63.09
CA LEU A 288 25.49 -65.11 62.08
C LEU A 288 24.31 -64.13 62.03
N ARG A 289 23.87 -63.58 63.17
CA ARG A 289 22.83 -62.54 63.22
C ARG A 289 23.27 -61.26 62.48
N LYS A 290 24.51 -60.81 62.64
CA LYS A 290 25.04 -59.63 61.92
C LYS A 290 25.09 -59.85 60.41
N LYS A 291 25.52 -61.03 59.96
CA LYS A 291 25.56 -61.39 58.53
C LYS A 291 24.14 -61.43 57.92
N LEU A 292 23.15 -61.95 58.66
CA LEU A 292 21.76 -61.96 58.24
C LEU A 292 21.18 -60.55 58.12
N GLU A 293 21.48 -59.67 59.07
CA GLU A 293 20.98 -58.29 59.07
C GLU A 293 21.56 -57.47 57.91
N ASN A 294 22.85 -57.63 57.62
CA ASN A 294 23.49 -57.02 56.44
C ASN A 294 22.83 -57.49 55.14
N TYR A 295 22.61 -58.80 54.98
CA TYR A 295 21.93 -59.35 53.80
C TYR A 295 20.49 -58.83 53.64
N GLN A 296 19.76 -58.66 54.74
CA GLN A 296 18.42 -58.06 54.72
C GLN A 296 18.46 -56.59 54.29
N ARG A 297 19.43 -55.80 54.77
CA ARG A 297 19.63 -54.41 54.33
C ARG A 297 19.94 -54.32 52.84
N ASP A 298 20.82 -55.19 52.34
CA ASP A 298 21.20 -55.23 50.92
C ASP A 298 20.05 -55.66 50.01
N LYS A 299 19.21 -56.61 50.47
CA LYS A 299 17.99 -57.01 49.76
C LYS A 299 17.01 -55.84 49.60
N ILE A 300 16.82 -55.04 50.66
CA ILE A 300 15.93 -53.88 50.63
C ILE A 300 16.50 -52.76 49.74
N SER A 301 17.81 -52.51 49.79
CA SER A 301 18.45 -51.49 48.95
C SER A 301 18.39 -51.87 47.46
N MET A 302 18.62 -53.14 47.12
CA MET A 302 18.48 -53.68 45.77
C MET A 302 17.05 -53.53 45.24
N GLN A 303 16.03 -53.84 46.05
CA GLN A 303 14.63 -53.65 45.67
C GLN A 303 14.28 -52.18 45.41
N LYS A 304 14.81 -51.25 46.23
CA LYS A 304 14.64 -49.80 46.00
C LYS A 304 15.30 -49.36 44.70
N LEU A 305 16.51 -49.84 44.43
CA LEU A 305 17.25 -49.52 43.21
C LEU A 305 16.53 -50.05 41.96
N GLN A 306 16.00 -51.28 42.03
CA GLN A 306 15.22 -51.88 40.95
C GLN A 306 13.96 -51.08 40.63
N LYS A 307 13.19 -50.66 41.65
CA LYS A 307 12.03 -49.77 41.45
C LYS A 307 12.41 -48.43 40.81
N ARG A 308 13.55 -47.85 41.21
CA ARG A 308 14.05 -46.59 40.63
C ARG A 308 14.48 -46.78 39.18
N TYR A 309 15.14 -47.88 38.87
CA TYR A 309 15.51 -48.25 37.50
C TYR A 309 14.27 -48.40 36.61
N ASP A 310 13.25 -49.11 37.07
CA ASP A 310 12.01 -49.31 36.30
C ASP A 310 11.27 -47.98 36.06
N ALA A 311 11.26 -47.08 37.05
CA ALA A 311 10.70 -45.74 36.90
C ALA A 311 11.47 -44.89 35.88
N GLN A 312 12.81 -44.89 35.95
CA GLN A 312 13.66 -44.16 34.99
C GLN A 312 13.56 -44.74 33.58
N ARG A 313 13.47 -46.07 33.45
CA ARG A 313 13.27 -46.73 32.15
C ARG A 313 11.96 -46.29 31.50
N LYS A 314 10.85 -46.27 32.27
CA LYS A 314 9.55 -45.77 31.78
C LYS A 314 9.60 -44.30 31.38
N GLN A 315 10.29 -43.46 32.16
CA GLN A 315 10.49 -42.05 31.79
C GLN A 315 11.29 -41.91 30.48
N MET A 316 12.34 -42.70 30.29
CA MET A 316 13.11 -42.71 29.05
C MET A 316 12.26 -43.16 27.85
N GLU A 317 11.44 -44.20 28.01
CA GLU A 317 10.52 -44.67 26.96
C GLU A 317 9.48 -43.59 26.60
N ASN A 318 8.89 -42.91 27.60
CA ASN A 318 7.96 -41.80 27.35
C ASN A 318 8.64 -40.62 26.63
N LEU A 319 9.84 -40.23 27.06
CA LEU A 319 10.59 -39.15 26.42
C LEU A 319 10.95 -39.45 24.97
N LYS A 320 11.23 -40.72 24.64
CA LYS A 320 11.45 -41.15 23.24
C LYS A 320 10.19 -40.97 22.40
N LEU A 321 9.03 -41.40 22.91
CA LEU A 321 7.76 -41.22 22.20
C LEU A 321 7.41 -39.72 22.01
N GLU A 322 7.67 -38.88 23.01
CA GLU A 322 7.49 -37.43 22.88
C GLU A 322 8.45 -36.81 21.85
N LEU A 323 9.69 -37.27 21.81
CA LEU A 323 10.68 -36.83 20.82
C LEU A 323 10.25 -37.20 19.41
N ASP A 324 9.82 -38.44 19.18
CA ASP A 324 9.36 -38.92 17.88
C ASP A 324 8.11 -38.15 17.42
N ALA A 325 7.15 -37.92 18.33
CA ALA A 325 5.97 -37.12 18.05
C ALA A 325 6.32 -35.66 17.68
N LYS A 326 7.27 -35.05 18.38
CA LYS A 326 7.75 -33.69 18.06
C LYS A 326 8.53 -33.66 16.74
N SER A 327 9.34 -34.66 16.44
CA SER A 327 10.06 -34.77 15.16
C SER A 327 9.08 -34.81 14.00
N LEU A 328 8.07 -35.69 14.07
CA LEU A 328 7.04 -35.80 13.05
C LEU A 328 6.24 -34.49 12.89
N HIS A 329 5.97 -33.78 13.99
CA HIS A 329 5.28 -32.49 13.93
C HIS A 329 6.15 -31.41 13.27
N CYS A 330 7.45 -31.37 13.58
CA CYS A 330 8.38 -30.47 12.92
C CYS A 330 8.47 -30.73 11.41
N GLU A 331 8.56 -32.00 10.99
CA GLU A 331 8.58 -32.40 9.58
C GLU A 331 7.33 -31.89 8.84
N LYS A 332 6.14 -32.11 9.41
CA LYS A 332 4.88 -31.60 8.82
C LYS A 332 4.85 -30.08 8.71
N ILE A 333 5.29 -29.36 9.73
CA ILE A 333 5.34 -27.89 9.68
C ILE A 333 6.33 -27.41 8.61
N THR A 334 7.46 -28.12 8.43
CA THR A 334 8.42 -27.77 7.37
C THR A 334 7.84 -28.01 5.99
N GLU A 335 7.10 -29.10 5.78
CA GLU A 335 6.40 -29.37 4.53
C GLU A 335 5.34 -28.29 4.23
N GLU A 336 4.49 -27.96 5.21
CA GLU A 336 3.47 -26.91 5.06
C GLU A 336 4.09 -25.54 4.75
N ARG A 337 5.20 -25.20 5.41
CA ARG A 337 5.97 -23.97 5.14
C ARG A 337 6.48 -23.96 3.70
N ASP A 338 7.06 -25.06 3.23
CA ASP A 338 7.66 -25.13 1.90
C ASP A 338 6.60 -25.10 0.80
N GLU A 339 5.45 -25.77 1.01
CA GLU A 339 4.29 -25.66 0.13
C GLU A 339 3.73 -24.23 0.07
N LEU A 340 3.60 -23.56 1.22
CA LEU A 340 3.11 -22.18 1.27
C LEU A 340 4.08 -21.23 0.55
N LYS A 341 5.39 -21.44 0.72
CA LYS A 341 6.42 -20.66 0.04
C LYS A 341 6.33 -20.86 -1.48
N GLN A 342 6.17 -22.09 -1.94
CA GLN A 342 6.01 -22.39 -3.37
C GLN A 342 4.74 -21.73 -3.94
N LYS A 343 3.59 -21.90 -3.27
CA LYS A 343 2.32 -21.26 -3.69
C LYS A 343 2.42 -19.73 -3.73
N PHE A 344 3.18 -19.14 -2.81
CA PHE A 344 3.41 -17.70 -2.78
C PHE A 344 4.29 -17.23 -3.95
N GLU A 345 5.38 -17.96 -4.25
CA GLU A 345 6.24 -17.68 -5.41
C GLU A 345 5.45 -17.79 -6.73
N ASP A 346 4.64 -18.84 -6.88
CA ASP A 346 3.76 -19.03 -8.04
C ASP A 346 2.75 -17.87 -8.18
N ALA A 347 2.11 -17.46 -7.08
CA ALA A 347 1.16 -16.35 -7.09
C ALA A 347 1.82 -15.01 -7.46
N ILE A 348 3.06 -14.75 -7.01
CA ILE A 348 3.82 -13.57 -7.40
C ILE A 348 4.09 -13.58 -8.91
N LEU A 349 4.57 -14.71 -9.44
CA LEU A 349 4.86 -14.85 -10.87
C LEU A 349 3.60 -14.63 -11.71
N ASP A 350 2.47 -15.21 -11.32
CA ASP A 350 1.19 -15.03 -11.99
C ASP A 350 0.74 -13.55 -12.01
N VAL A 351 0.85 -12.85 -10.88
CA VAL A 351 0.50 -11.42 -10.79
C VAL A 351 1.44 -10.59 -11.66
N GLN A 352 2.74 -10.89 -11.66
CA GLN A 352 3.72 -10.20 -12.48
C GLN A 352 3.48 -10.44 -13.98
N GLN A 353 3.15 -11.67 -14.39
CA GLN A 353 2.79 -12.00 -15.76
C GLN A 353 1.51 -11.27 -16.20
N ARG A 354 0.45 -11.26 -15.37
CA ARG A 354 -0.79 -10.54 -15.69
C ARG A 354 -0.58 -9.03 -15.78
N SER A 355 0.20 -8.46 -14.87
CA SER A 355 0.54 -7.04 -14.88
C SER A 355 1.36 -6.67 -16.11
N SER A 356 2.41 -7.43 -16.43
CA SER A 356 3.23 -7.18 -17.62
C SER A 356 2.45 -7.33 -18.92
N LEU A 357 1.58 -8.34 -19.05
CA LEU A 357 0.69 -8.47 -20.20
C LEU A 357 -0.27 -7.28 -20.32
N LYS A 358 -0.85 -6.81 -19.21
CA LYS A 358 -1.73 -5.64 -19.20
C LYS A 358 -0.98 -4.37 -19.62
N SER A 359 0.22 -4.15 -19.09
CA SER A 359 1.08 -3.01 -19.47
C SER A 359 1.44 -3.06 -20.94
N ALA A 360 1.85 -4.22 -21.47
CA ALA A 360 2.17 -4.39 -22.89
C ALA A 360 0.94 -4.12 -23.80
N MET A 361 -0.26 -4.55 -23.38
CA MET A 361 -1.49 -4.23 -24.12
C MET A 361 -1.81 -2.74 -24.11
N LEU A 362 -1.62 -2.07 -22.96
CA LEU A 362 -1.84 -0.62 -22.83
C LEU A 362 -0.84 0.17 -23.66
N GLU A 363 0.45 -0.19 -23.64
CA GLU A 363 1.49 0.40 -24.48
C GLU A 363 1.16 0.25 -25.97
N ARG A 364 0.74 -0.95 -26.39
CA ARG A 364 0.34 -1.18 -27.78
C ARG A 364 -0.89 -0.36 -28.18
N LYS A 365 -1.85 -0.19 -27.26
CA LYS A 365 -3.03 0.65 -27.50
C LYS A 365 -2.67 2.13 -27.56
N LEU A 366 -1.77 2.61 -26.69
CA LEU A 366 -1.25 3.97 -26.72
C LEU A 366 -0.52 4.24 -28.04
N SER A 367 0.42 3.38 -28.44
CA SER A 367 1.14 3.51 -29.71
C SER A 367 0.21 3.50 -30.92
N PHE A 368 -0.87 2.71 -30.89
CA PHE A 368 -1.89 2.73 -31.95
C PHE A 368 -2.64 4.07 -31.97
N LEU A 369 -3.09 4.56 -30.82
CA LEU A 369 -3.79 5.84 -30.71
C LEU A 369 -2.89 7.02 -31.12
N GLU A 370 -1.62 7.01 -30.71
CA GLU A 370 -0.61 8.01 -31.11
C GLU A 370 -0.44 8.06 -32.63
N LYS A 371 -0.27 6.91 -33.28
CA LYS A 371 -0.21 6.84 -34.74
C LYS A 371 -1.48 7.35 -35.41
N GLU A 372 -2.64 7.03 -34.85
CA GLU A 372 -3.92 7.49 -35.38
C GLU A 372 -4.09 9.01 -35.20
N THR A 373 -3.61 9.58 -34.09
CA THR A 373 -3.59 11.03 -33.87
C THR A 373 -2.60 11.73 -34.81
N GLU A 374 -1.39 11.21 -34.99
CA GLU A 374 -0.40 11.74 -35.94
C GLU A 374 -0.93 11.74 -37.37
N GLN A 375 -1.61 10.65 -37.78
CA GLN A 375 -2.27 10.57 -39.10
C GLN A 375 -3.37 11.62 -39.23
N ARG A 376 -4.22 11.79 -38.20
CA ARG A 376 -5.28 12.82 -38.22
C ARG A 376 -4.70 14.23 -38.26
N GLU A 377 -3.64 14.51 -37.50
CA GLU A 377 -2.96 15.81 -37.50
C GLU A 377 -2.30 16.10 -38.85
N SER A 378 -1.67 15.10 -39.47
CA SER A 378 -1.11 15.22 -40.81
C SER A 378 -2.19 15.53 -41.84
N LEU A 379 -3.30 14.79 -41.84
CA LEU A 379 -4.44 15.04 -42.73
C LEU A 379 -5.06 16.42 -42.48
N LEU A 380 -5.22 16.84 -41.22
CA LEU A 380 -5.69 18.18 -40.87
C LEU A 380 -4.74 19.25 -41.42
N GLY A 381 -3.43 19.05 -41.27
CA GLY A 381 -2.40 19.95 -41.80
C GLY A 381 -2.42 20.06 -43.33
N GLU A 382 -2.67 18.96 -44.04
CA GLU A 382 -2.84 18.96 -45.50
C GLU A 382 -4.12 19.68 -45.93
N VAL A 383 -5.25 19.41 -45.27
CA VAL A 383 -6.54 20.06 -45.57
C VAL A 383 -6.45 21.58 -45.33
N LEU A 384 -5.80 22.01 -44.24
CA LEU A 384 -5.57 23.43 -43.96
C LEU A 384 -4.69 24.10 -45.01
N LYS A 385 -3.68 23.40 -45.56
CA LYS A 385 -2.85 23.89 -46.67
C LYS A 385 -3.61 24.01 -47.99
N VAL A 386 -4.44 23.02 -48.34
CA VAL A 386 -5.19 22.98 -49.61
C VAL A 386 -6.32 24.01 -49.65
N SER A 387 -6.95 24.27 -48.50
CA SER A 387 -8.17 25.06 -48.45
C SER A 387 -7.96 26.58 -48.50
N ASN A 388 -6.72 27.09 -48.44
CA ASN A 388 -6.40 28.53 -48.55
C ASN A 388 -7.33 29.43 -47.72
N ILE A 389 -7.79 28.92 -46.56
CA ILE A 389 -8.76 29.62 -45.71
C ILE A 389 -8.02 30.73 -44.96
N SER A 390 -8.20 31.97 -45.43
CA SER A 390 -7.74 33.22 -44.80
C SER A 390 -8.56 33.64 -43.56
N ILE A 391 -9.33 32.73 -42.97
CA ILE A 391 -10.18 32.99 -41.80
C ILE A 391 -9.53 32.28 -40.62
N GLU A 392 -9.17 33.01 -39.56
CA GLU A 392 -8.53 32.48 -38.33
C GLU A 392 -9.15 31.13 -37.89
N PRO A 393 -8.50 29.99 -38.22
CA PRO A 393 -9.03 28.66 -37.92
C PRO A 393 -9.06 28.41 -36.39
N THR A 394 -8.28 29.18 -35.66
CA THR A 394 -8.10 29.15 -34.21
C THR A 394 -9.37 29.55 -33.46
N ALA A 395 -10.09 30.59 -33.89
CA ALA A 395 -11.26 31.09 -33.17
C ALA A 395 -12.45 30.09 -33.19
N ILE A 396 -12.65 29.42 -34.33
CA ILE A 396 -13.68 28.37 -34.48
C ILE A 396 -13.24 27.10 -33.74
N SER A 397 -11.96 26.71 -33.81
CA SER A 397 -11.42 25.56 -33.07
C SER A 397 -11.58 25.74 -31.56
N VAL A 398 -11.20 26.90 -31.02
CA VAL A 398 -11.33 27.23 -29.58
C VAL A 398 -12.81 27.20 -29.15
N ARG A 399 -13.74 27.67 -29.99
CA ARG A 399 -15.17 27.61 -29.69
C ARG A 399 -15.70 26.17 -29.67
N ILE A 400 -15.25 25.33 -30.59
CA ILE A 400 -15.62 23.91 -30.64
C ILE A 400 -15.00 23.15 -29.46
N GLU A 401 -13.73 23.40 -29.14
CA GLU A 401 -13.04 22.83 -27.96
C GLU A 401 -13.75 23.20 -26.67
N LYS A 402 -14.15 24.47 -26.51
CA LYS A 402 -14.91 24.92 -25.35
C LYS A 402 -16.26 24.20 -25.24
N LEU A 403 -16.97 24.02 -26.36
CA LEU A 403 -18.22 23.25 -26.38
C LEU A 403 -18.00 21.77 -26.07
N LEU A 404 -16.95 21.16 -26.60
CA LEU A 404 -16.58 19.77 -26.30
C LEU A 404 -16.22 19.59 -24.82
N SER A 405 -15.46 20.51 -24.25
CA SER A 405 -15.11 20.52 -22.83
C SER A 405 -16.37 20.60 -21.96
N GLN A 406 -17.28 21.53 -22.26
CA GLN A 406 -18.55 21.65 -21.54
C GLN A 406 -19.41 20.39 -21.64
N LYS A 407 -19.44 19.74 -22.82
CA LYS A 407 -20.15 18.48 -23.01
C LYS A 407 -19.50 17.34 -22.22
N ASN A 408 -18.17 17.27 -22.20
CA ASN A 408 -17.42 16.25 -21.46
C ASN A 408 -17.59 16.41 -19.94
N GLU A 409 -17.56 17.65 -19.44
CA GLU A 409 -17.86 17.97 -18.04
C GLU A 409 -19.27 17.50 -17.68
N LYS A 410 -20.26 17.83 -18.52
CA LYS A 410 -21.64 17.36 -18.31
C LYS A 410 -21.79 15.84 -18.36
N ILE A 411 -20.98 15.15 -19.18
CA ILE A 411 -20.92 13.68 -19.19
C ILE A 411 -20.34 13.15 -17.88
N GLN A 412 -19.29 13.78 -17.33
CA GLN A 412 -18.73 13.41 -16.04
C GLN A 412 -19.72 13.64 -14.91
N ASP A 413 -20.40 14.79 -14.87
CA ASP A 413 -21.43 15.11 -13.89
C ASP A 413 -22.58 14.09 -13.92
N LEU A 414 -23.07 13.76 -15.11
CA LEU A 414 -24.13 12.76 -15.26
C LEU A 414 -23.66 11.37 -14.85
N ARG A 415 -22.41 10.99 -15.11
CA ARG A 415 -21.84 9.73 -14.63
C ARG A 415 -21.72 9.71 -13.11
N TYR A 416 -21.32 10.83 -12.51
CA TYR A 416 -21.21 10.98 -11.07
C TYR A 416 -22.59 10.90 -10.40
N GLU A 417 -23.59 11.62 -10.91
CA GLU A 417 -24.96 11.54 -10.40
C GLU A 417 -25.55 10.14 -10.56
N LEU A 418 -25.28 9.46 -11.68
CA LEU A 418 -25.70 8.07 -11.87
C LEU A 418 -25.04 7.12 -10.86
N ALA A 419 -23.74 7.29 -10.58
CA ALA A 419 -23.05 6.50 -9.56
C ALA A 419 -23.59 6.77 -8.15
N LYS A 420 -23.89 8.04 -7.83
CA LYS A 420 -24.47 8.46 -6.55
C LYS A 420 -25.88 7.89 -6.35
N VAL A 421 -26.73 7.95 -7.37
CA VAL A 421 -28.07 7.34 -7.35
C VAL A 421 -27.97 5.82 -7.27
N GLY A 422 -27.04 5.21 -8.00
CA GLY A 422 -26.76 3.77 -7.92
C GLY A 422 -26.36 3.33 -6.52
N LYS A 423 -25.48 4.08 -5.85
CA LYS A 423 -25.10 3.83 -4.46
C LYS A 423 -26.27 4.00 -3.49
N ALA A 424 -27.03 5.09 -3.63
CA ALA A 424 -28.20 5.32 -2.79
C ALA A 424 -29.25 4.19 -2.93
N TYR A 425 -29.40 3.65 -4.15
CA TYR A 425 -30.23 2.47 -4.40
C TYR A 425 -29.68 1.21 -3.72
N ASP A 426 -28.37 0.95 -3.84
CA ASP A 426 -27.71 -0.20 -3.21
C ASP A 426 -27.81 -0.15 -1.66
N ASP A 427 -27.54 1.02 -1.07
CA ASP A 427 -27.65 1.26 0.38
C ASP A 427 -29.10 1.07 0.85
N LEU A 428 -30.08 1.58 0.10
CA LEU A 428 -31.50 1.41 0.41
C LEU A 428 -31.92 -0.06 0.32
N LEU A 429 -31.42 -0.79 -0.67
CA LEU A 429 -31.68 -2.21 -0.88
C LEU A 429 -31.09 -3.06 0.25
N GLU A 430 -29.92 -2.70 0.78
CA GLU A 430 -29.33 -3.32 1.96
C GLU A 430 -30.17 -3.09 3.22
N ILE A 431 -30.65 -1.85 3.43
CA ILE A 431 -31.56 -1.50 4.53
C ILE A 431 -32.88 -2.29 4.43
N TYR A 432 -33.45 -2.41 3.22
CA TYR A 432 -34.66 -3.20 3.01
C TYR A 432 -34.45 -4.68 3.31
N LYS A 433 -33.34 -5.27 2.84
CA LYS A 433 -32.96 -6.65 3.16
C LYS A 433 -32.83 -6.86 4.67
N ALA A 434 -32.13 -5.97 5.36
CA ALA A 434 -31.97 -6.03 6.81
C ALA A 434 -33.32 -5.96 7.56
N LYS A 435 -34.24 -5.09 7.11
CA LYS A 435 -35.61 -5.03 7.65
C LYS A 435 -36.41 -6.29 7.34
N MET A 436 -36.36 -6.83 6.14
CA MET A 436 -37.08 -8.05 5.75
C MET A 436 -36.65 -9.27 6.56
N ILE A 437 -35.33 -9.44 6.77
CA ILE A 437 -34.78 -10.46 7.68
C ILE A 437 -35.34 -10.27 9.09
N LYS A 438 -35.37 -9.03 9.60
CA LYS A 438 -35.89 -8.72 10.94
C LYS A 438 -37.39 -9.07 11.10
N PHE A 439 -38.16 -9.02 10.02
CA PHE A 439 -39.57 -9.41 10.00
C PHE A 439 -39.83 -10.86 9.57
N GLY A 440 -38.76 -11.66 9.34
CA GLY A 440 -38.88 -13.08 8.98
C GLY A 440 -39.35 -13.34 7.55
N ILE A 441 -39.25 -12.36 6.65
CA ILE A 441 -39.66 -12.48 5.25
C ILE A 441 -38.49 -13.01 4.40
N PRO A 442 -38.65 -14.13 3.66
CA PRO A 442 -37.60 -14.66 2.78
C PRO A 442 -37.19 -13.67 1.69
N ILE A 443 -35.88 -13.47 1.53
CA ILE A 443 -35.28 -12.47 0.61
C ILE A 443 -35.47 -12.86 -0.87
N GLU A 444 -35.80 -14.12 -1.14
CA GLU A 444 -35.84 -14.73 -2.48
C GLU A 444 -37.01 -14.25 -3.35
N GLU A 445 -38.07 -13.68 -2.76
CA GLU A 445 -39.26 -13.21 -3.49
C GLU A 445 -39.13 -11.81 -4.10
N VAL A 446 -38.09 -11.05 -3.72
CA VAL A 446 -38.05 -9.59 -3.99
C VAL A 446 -37.42 -9.25 -5.34
N GLY A 447 -36.64 -10.15 -5.95
CA GLY A 447 -36.09 -9.97 -7.31
C GLY A 447 -35.17 -8.74 -7.50
N MET A 448 -34.88 -7.96 -6.45
CA MET A 448 -34.11 -6.74 -6.55
C MET A 448 -32.60 -7.05 -6.51
N MET A 449 -31.91 -6.71 -7.60
CA MET A 449 -30.46 -6.86 -7.72
C MET A 449 -29.76 -5.51 -7.49
N PRO A 450 -28.57 -5.49 -6.86
CA PRO A 450 -27.75 -4.28 -6.74
C PRO A 450 -27.45 -3.66 -8.11
N PHE A 451 -27.42 -2.34 -8.17
CA PHE A 451 -27.18 -1.53 -9.37
C PHE A 451 -25.82 -1.84 -10.03
N ASN A 452 -24.80 -2.15 -9.23
CA ASN A 452 -23.43 -2.41 -9.71
C ASN A 452 -23.13 -3.89 -10.04
N GLN A 453 -24.11 -4.81 -10.02
CA GLN A 453 -23.84 -6.16 -10.51
C GLN A 453 -23.74 -6.16 -12.05
N PRO A 454 -22.68 -6.77 -12.64
CA PRO A 454 -22.64 -6.95 -14.08
C PRO A 454 -23.85 -7.78 -14.48
N ARG A 455 -24.75 -7.19 -15.27
CA ARG A 455 -25.85 -7.94 -15.90
C ARG A 455 -25.20 -9.09 -16.66
N LYS A 456 -25.42 -10.33 -16.22
CA LYS A 456 -25.04 -11.50 -17.01
C LYS A 456 -25.73 -11.36 -18.36
N SER A 457 -24.98 -11.03 -19.40
CA SER A 457 -25.47 -11.05 -20.76
C SER A 457 -26.00 -12.45 -21.04
N VAL A 458 -27.28 -12.57 -21.35
CA VAL A 458 -27.98 -13.83 -21.60
C VAL A 458 -27.53 -14.48 -22.93
N SER A 459 -26.38 -14.10 -23.52
CA SER A 459 -25.98 -14.57 -24.86
C SER A 459 -25.01 -15.76 -24.90
N SER A 460 -24.57 -16.32 -23.78
CA SER A 460 -23.60 -17.45 -23.81
C SER A 460 -24.15 -18.82 -23.37
N MET A 461 -25.45 -18.96 -23.06
CA MET A 461 -26.02 -20.24 -22.61
C MET A 461 -26.57 -21.14 -23.73
N SER A 462 -26.21 -20.92 -25.00
CA SER A 462 -26.68 -21.73 -26.15
C SER A 462 -25.57 -22.38 -26.98
N ARG A 463 -24.36 -22.59 -26.43
CA ARG A 463 -23.36 -23.45 -27.07
C ARG A 463 -22.59 -24.27 -26.03
N MET A 464 -23.26 -25.28 -25.48
CA MET A 464 -22.62 -26.51 -25.03
C MET A 464 -23.72 -27.56 -24.79
N LYS A 465 -24.32 -28.01 -25.89
CA LYS A 465 -24.91 -29.34 -26.03
C LYS A 465 -24.71 -29.76 -27.49
N HIS A 466 -23.53 -30.30 -27.77
CA HIS A 466 -23.30 -31.52 -28.52
C HIS A 466 -21.86 -31.96 -28.30
#